data_AF-A0A345DE95-F1
#
_entry.id   AF-A0A345DE95-F1
#
_cell.length_a   1.000
_cell.length_b   1.000
_cell.length_c   1.000
_cell.angle_alpha   90.00
_cell.angle_beta   90.00
_cell.angle_gamma   90.00
#
_symmetry.space_group_name_H-M   'P 1'
#
loop_
_entity.id
_entity.type
_entity.pdbx_description
1 polymer ?
#
loop_
_entity_poly.entity_id
_entity_poly.type
_entity_poly.pdbx_seq_one_letter_code
_entity_poly.pdbx_strand_id
1 'polypeptide(L)'
;MRNLINLTNEKIEELFDEAFGVDGYMGGEYGEANVVFTSDTFESFIQTSKNYNECPYNPELDEIDGFKTLLMKKCQVRKGDQRQDVCIIDFGDIRGVVLS
;
A
#
# COMPACT_ATOMS: atom_id res chain seq x y z
N MET A 1 -14.67 -12.99 -4.89
CA MET A 1 -13.39 -13.33 -5.53
C MET A 1 -12.56 -14.08 -4.49
N ARG A 2 -12.08 -15.30 -4.79
CA ARG A 2 -11.08 -15.96 -3.93
C ARG A 2 -9.74 -15.36 -4.33
N ASN A 3 -9.07 -14.64 -3.43
CA ASN A 3 -7.71 -14.18 -3.65
C ASN A 3 -6.82 -15.40 -3.93
N LEU A 4 -6.12 -15.41 -5.07
CA LEU A 4 -5.25 -16.50 -5.53
C LEU A 4 -3.84 -16.42 -4.91
N ILE A 5 -3.65 -15.64 -3.84
CA ILE A 5 -2.35 -15.54 -3.18
C ILE A 5 -2.07 -16.86 -2.47
N ASN A 6 -0.94 -17.48 -2.78
CA ASN A 6 -0.43 -18.65 -2.06
C ASN A 6 0.38 -18.27 -0.81
N LEU A 7 0.24 -17.03 -0.32
CA LEU A 7 0.92 -16.51 0.87
C LEU A 7 -0.04 -16.53 2.06
N THR A 8 0.49 -16.83 3.25
CA THR A 8 -0.25 -16.70 4.50
C THR A 8 -0.42 -15.23 4.87
N ASN A 9 -1.41 -14.90 5.69
CA ASN A 9 -1.60 -13.54 6.21
C ASN A 9 -0.34 -13.05 6.92
N GLU A 10 0.29 -13.91 7.72
CA GLU A 10 1.57 -13.62 8.40
C GLU A 10 2.66 -13.20 7.41
N LYS A 11 2.84 -13.93 6.31
CA LYS A 11 3.85 -13.55 5.30
C LYS A 11 3.49 -12.26 4.56
N ILE A 12 2.19 -11.96 4.39
CA ILE A 12 1.76 -10.69 3.81
C ILE A 12 2.09 -9.53 4.76
N GLU A 13 1.80 -9.68 6.05
CA GLU A 13 2.15 -8.72 7.09
C GLU A 13 3.66 -8.50 7.15
N GLU A 14 4.45 -9.57 7.15
CA GLU A 14 5.92 -9.51 7.09
C GLU A 14 6.41 -8.72 5.87
N LEU A 15 5.81 -8.90 4.69
CA LEU A 15 6.20 -8.17 3.48
C LEU A 15 5.83 -6.68 3.57
N PHE A 16 4.74 -6.31 4.23
CA PHE A 16 4.40 -4.91 4.50
C PHE A 16 5.34 -4.28 5.53
N ASP A 17 5.68 -5.02 6.59
CA ASP A 17 6.68 -4.60 7.57
C ASP A 17 8.07 -4.47 6.94
N GLU A 18 8.44 -5.35 6.02
CA GLU A 18 9.73 -5.30 5.34
C GLU A 18 9.79 -4.14 4.33
N ALA A 19 8.74 -3.97 3.52
CA ALA A 19 8.66 -2.91 2.53
C ALA A 19 8.57 -1.50 3.15
N PHE A 20 7.87 -1.37 4.28
CA PHE A 20 7.46 -0.06 4.81
C PHE A 20 7.75 0.14 6.31
N GLY A 21 8.14 -0.92 7.04
CA GLY A 21 8.26 -0.93 8.50
C GLY A 21 9.69 -0.84 9.05
N VAL A 22 10.75 -0.93 8.24
CA VAL A 22 12.14 -0.79 8.72
C VAL A 22 12.66 0.63 8.51
N ASP A 23 13.11 1.27 9.60
CA ASP A 23 13.67 2.63 9.71
C ASP A 23 12.70 3.83 9.65
N GLY A 24 11.66 3.80 10.48
CA GLY A 24 11.18 5.03 11.13
C GLY A 24 10.29 5.95 10.30
N TYR A 25 9.79 5.51 9.15
CA TYR A 25 8.68 6.20 8.48
C TYR A 25 7.36 6.02 9.21
N MET A 26 7.17 4.90 9.91
CA MET A 26 5.93 4.52 10.57
C MET A 26 6.22 3.89 11.93
N GLY A 27 5.92 4.62 13.00
CA GLY A 27 6.16 4.20 14.37
C GLY A 27 5.19 3.13 14.84
N GLY A 28 5.61 1.87 14.73
CA GLY A 28 5.06 0.76 15.49
C GLY A 28 3.93 0.04 14.78
N GLU A 29 4.12 -1.27 14.61
CA GLU A 29 3.14 -2.33 14.33
C GLU A 29 2.05 -1.92 13.33
N TYR A 30 2.07 -2.53 12.14
CA TYR A 30 0.87 -2.77 11.35
C TYR A 30 -0.09 -3.68 12.16
N GLY A 31 -0.57 -3.19 13.32
CA GLY A 31 -1.49 -3.87 14.20
C GLY A 31 -2.77 -4.09 13.43
N GLU A 32 -3.00 -5.35 13.04
CA GLU A 32 -4.12 -5.76 12.21
C GLU A 32 -4.33 -4.82 11.01
N ALA A 33 -3.31 -4.69 10.14
CA ALA A 33 -3.48 -3.98 8.89
C ALA A 33 -4.71 -4.52 8.16
N ASN A 34 -5.72 -3.67 7.95
CA ASN A 34 -6.87 -4.01 7.12
C ASN A 34 -6.40 -4.02 5.65
N VAL A 35 -5.63 -5.04 5.27
CA VAL A 35 -5.13 -5.22 3.92
C VAL A 35 -6.32 -5.45 3.00
N VAL A 36 -6.52 -4.52 2.09
CA VAL A 36 -7.54 -4.63 1.03
C VAL A 36 -6.85 -5.20 -0.20
N PHE A 37 -7.39 -6.31 -0.72
CA PHE A 37 -6.89 -6.90 -1.96
C PHE A 37 -7.72 -6.45 -3.15
N THR A 38 -7.06 -6.01 -4.20
CA THR A 38 -7.68 -5.56 -5.45
C THR A 38 -6.87 -6.02 -6.67
N SER A 39 -7.50 -6.05 -7.83
CA SER A 39 -6.86 -6.28 -9.13
C SER A 39 -6.29 -5.00 -9.76
N ASP A 40 -6.53 -3.83 -9.16
CA ASP A 40 -6.10 -2.54 -9.70
C ASP A 40 -4.59 -2.48 -9.86
N THR A 41 -4.11 -1.96 -10.98
CA THR A 41 -2.67 -1.80 -11.24
C THR A 41 -2.10 -0.57 -10.54
N PHE A 42 -0.77 -0.47 -10.41
CA PHE A 42 -0.11 0.76 -9.92
C PHE A 42 -0.49 2.00 -10.73
N GLU A 43 -0.60 1.86 -12.04
CA GLU A 43 -1.09 2.94 -12.89
C GLU A 43 -2.52 3.35 -12.50
N SER A 44 -3.39 2.39 -12.22
CA SER A 44 -4.77 2.67 -11.78
C SER A 44 -4.78 3.43 -10.45
N PHE A 45 -3.92 3.08 -9.50
CA PHE A 45 -3.76 3.82 -8.24
C PHE A 45 -3.24 5.23 -8.46
N ILE A 46 -2.22 5.42 -9.31
CA ILE A 46 -1.68 6.74 -9.65
C ILE A 46 -2.72 7.60 -10.38
N GLN A 47 -3.54 7.01 -11.25
CA GLN A 47 -4.62 7.76 -11.90
C GLN A 47 -5.72 8.12 -10.89
N THR A 48 -6.05 7.21 -9.98
CA THR A 48 -7.07 7.45 -8.93
C THR A 48 -6.60 8.50 -7.93
N SER A 49 -5.32 8.52 -7.59
CA SER A 49 -4.75 9.48 -6.65
C SER A 49 -4.80 10.93 -7.17
N LYS A 50 -4.91 11.14 -8.49
CA LYS A 50 -5.18 12.48 -9.06
C LYS A 50 -6.52 13.08 -8.62
N ASN A 51 -7.46 12.24 -8.20
CA ASN A 51 -8.76 12.67 -7.67
C ASN A 51 -8.75 12.86 -6.16
N TYR A 52 -7.64 12.55 -5.48
CA TYR A 52 -7.50 12.82 -4.06
C TYR A 52 -7.46 14.32 -3.84
N ASN A 53 -8.02 14.76 -2.71
CA ASN A 53 -7.98 16.16 -2.32
C ASN A 53 -6.53 16.65 -2.13
N GLU A 54 -5.67 15.78 -1.60
CA GLU A 54 -4.24 16.02 -1.51
C GLU A 54 -3.50 14.70 -1.73
N CYS A 55 -2.51 14.70 -2.62
CA CYS A 55 -1.58 13.59 -2.79
C CYS A 55 -0.27 14.20 -3.28
N PRO A 56 0.84 14.04 -2.57
CA PRO A 56 2.14 14.45 -3.10
C PRO A 56 2.39 13.71 -4.40
N TYR A 57 2.83 14.45 -5.42
CA TYR A 57 2.91 13.96 -6.80
C TYR A 57 4.09 12.99 -7.06
N ASN A 58 4.75 12.48 -6.02
CA ASN A 58 5.94 11.65 -6.18
C ASN A 58 5.77 10.30 -5.47
N PRO A 59 5.01 9.36 -6.07
CA PRO A 59 4.95 8.00 -5.57
C PRO A 59 6.35 7.39 -5.51
N GLU A 60 6.68 6.78 -4.38
CA GLU A 60 7.92 6.03 -4.20
C GLU A 60 7.66 4.59 -4.66
N LEU A 61 8.29 4.21 -5.78
CA LEU A 61 8.27 2.84 -6.31
C LEU A 61 9.54 2.12 -5.85
N ASP A 62 9.38 0.92 -5.31
CA ASP A 62 10.50 0.06 -4.91
C ASP A 62 10.19 -1.42 -5.19
N GLU A 63 11.07 -2.32 -4.75
CA GLU A 63 10.90 -3.77 -4.85
C GLU A 63 11.36 -4.44 -3.55
N ILE A 64 10.55 -5.37 -3.02
CA ILE A 64 10.90 -6.21 -1.88
C ILE A 64 10.61 -7.68 -2.19
N ASP A 65 11.53 -8.59 -1.88
CA ASP A 65 11.32 -10.03 -2.10
C ASP A 65 10.86 -10.38 -3.54
N GLY A 66 11.21 -9.56 -4.54
CA GLY A 66 10.77 -9.69 -5.94
C GLY A 66 9.37 -9.15 -6.25
N PHE A 67 8.70 -8.55 -5.28
CA PHE A 67 7.40 -7.88 -5.42
C PHE A 67 7.59 -6.37 -5.51
N LYS A 68 6.93 -5.76 -6.48
CA LYS A 68 6.97 -4.30 -6.62
C LYS A 68 6.15 -3.66 -5.52
N THR A 69 6.60 -2.51 -5.04
CA THR A 69 5.93 -1.73 -4.01
C THR A 69 5.67 -0.31 -4.49
N LEU A 70 4.64 0.31 -3.93
CA LEU A 70 4.25 1.68 -4.21
C LEU A 70 3.81 2.36 -2.91
N LEU A 71 4.46 3.46 -2.57
CA LEU A 71 4.15 4.28 -1.40
C LEU A 71 3.73 5.69 -1.82
N MET A 72 2.57 6.14 -1.34
CA MET A 72 2.07 7.50 -1.49
C MET A 72 1.86 8.13 -0.12
N LYS A 73 2.74 9.05 0.27
CA LYS A 73 2.73 9.65 1.62
C LYS A 73 1.68 10.76 1.75
N LYS A 74 1.15 10.97 2.95
CA LYS A 74 0.30 12.12 3.34
C LYS A 74 -0.88 12.37 2.39
N CYS A 75 -1.46 11.30 1.86
CA CYS A 75 -2.63 11.35 0.99
C CYS A 75 -3.88 11.74 1.80
N GLN A 76 -4.72 12.57 1.22
CA GLN A 76 -6.06 12.89 1.71
C GLN A 76 -7.06 12.59 0.61
N VAL A 77 -7.75 11.45 0.72
CA VAL A 77 -8.68 10.99 -0.31
C VAL A 77 -9.85 11.95 -0.49
N ARG A 78 -10.46 12.43 0.61
CA ARG A 78 -11.56 13.41 0.58
C ARG A 78 -11.27 14.59 1.49
N LYS A 79 -11.81 15.76 1.16
CA LYS A 79 -11.67 16.97 1.98
C LYS A 79 -12.25 16.72 3.38
N GLY A 80 -11.40 16.89 4.39
CA GLY A 80 -11.76 16.70 5.81
C GLY A 80 -11.30 15.37 6.39
N ASP A 81 -10.87 14.42 5.56
CA ASP A 81 -10.27 13.17 6.03
C ASP A 81 -8.88 13.44 6.63
N GLN A 82 -8.41 12.53 7.50
CA GLN A 82 -7.04 12.55 7.98
C GLN A 82 -6.08 12.24 6.81
N ARG A 83 -4.89 12.84 6.84
CA ARG A 83 -3.81 12.48 5.92
C ARG A 83 -3.23 11.14 6.35
N GLN A 84 -3.16 10.21 5.41
CA GLN A 84 -2.67 8.85 5.61
C GLN A 84 -1.72 8.48 4.47
N ASP A 85 -0.80 7.60 4.75
CA ASP A 85 0.03 7.02 3.71
C ASP A 85 -0.70 5.83 3.09
N VAL A 86 -0.51 5.65 1.79
CA VAL A 86 -1.06 4.52 1.04
C VAL A 86 0.09 3.63 0.64
N CYS A 87 0.09 2.41 1.18
CA CYS A 87 1.11 1.40 0.97
C CYS A 87 0.54 0.28 0.10
N ILE A 88 1.24 -0.09 -0.97
CA ILE A 88 0.76 -1.08 -1.94
C ILE A 88 1.88 -2.07 -2.27
N ILE A 89 1.57 -3.36 -2.30
CA ILE A 89 2.46 -4.43 -2.78
C ILE A 89 1.79 -5.20 -3.92
N ASP A 90 2.56 -5.47 -4.98
CA ASP A 90 2.11 -6.21 -6.16
C ASP A 90 2.51 -7.69 -6.09
N PHE A 91 1.52 -8.57 -5.90
CA PHE A 91 1.69 -10.02 -5.88
C PHE A 91 1.46 -10.68 -7.26
N GLY A 92 1.46 -9.88 -8.33
CA GLY A 92 1.24 -10.31 -9.71
C GLY A 92 -0.19 -10.04 -10.17
N ASP A 93 -1.09 -10.99 -9.96
CA ASP A 93 -2.49 -10.87 -10.40
C ASP A 93 -3.33 -9.98 -9.48
N ILE A 94 -2.91 -9.82 -8.22
CA ILE A 94 -3.58 -9.00 -7.23
C ILE A 94 -2.59 -8.17 -6.42
N ARG A 95 -3.07 -7.07 -5.86
CA ARG A 95 -2.29 -6.14 -5.04
C ARG A 95 -2.94 -5.97 -3.67
N GLY A 96 -2.11 -5.99 -2.63
CA GLY A 96 -2.51 -5.64 -1.27
C GLY A 96 -2.36 -4.14 -1.06
N VAL A 97 -3.31 -3.53 -0.36
CA VAL A 97 -3.34 -2.10 -0.07
C VAL A 97 -3.59 -1.88 1.40
N VAL A 98 -2.84 -0.97 2.02
CA VAL A 98 -3.08 -0.51 3.38
C VAL A 98 -3.08 1.01 3.42
N LEU A 99 -3.95 1.57 4.27
CA LEU A 99 -3.94 2.98 4.66
C LEU A 99 -3.42 3.05 6.10
N SER A 100 -2.39 3.87 6.33
CA SER A 100 -1.75 4.06 7.64
C SER A 100 -1.69 5.53 8.02
#